data_AF-X8GTN6-F1
#
_entry.id   AF-X8GTN6-F1
#
_cell.length_a   1.000
_cell.length_b   1.000
_cell.length_c   1.000
_cell.angle_alpha   90.00
_cell.angle_beta   90.00
_cell.angle_gamma   90.00
#
_symmetry.space_group_name_H-M   'P 1'
#
loop_
_entity.id
_entity.type
_entity.pdbx_description
1 polymer ?
#
loop_
_entity_poly.entity_id
_entity_poly.type
_entity_poly.pdbx_seq_one_letter_code
_entity_poly.pdbx_strand_id
1 'polypeptide(L)' 'MQINEQIRKYRKDAGLTQEQIANYLGVSTPAVNKSNQ' A
#
# COMPACT_ATOMS: atom_id res chain seq x y z
N MET A 1 6.40 -6.08 12.90
CA MET A 1 5.57 -5.30 11.97
C MET A 1 5.28 -6.18 10.78
N GLN A 2 4.01 -6.35 10.48
CA GLN A 2 3.63 -7.05 9.25
C GLN A 2 3.89 -6.11 8.05
N ILE A 3 4.24 -6.66 6.88
CA ILE A 3 4.66 -5.87 5.70
C ILE A 3 3.57 -4.86 5.27
N ASN A 4 2.30 -5.20 5.49
CA ASN A 4 1.13 -4.37 5.25
C ASN A 4 1.11 -3.08 6.10
N GLU A 5 1.53 -3.16 7.37
CA GLU A 5 1.62 -1.99 8.24
C GLU A 5 2.70 -1.03 7.76
N GLN A 6 3.85 -1.56 7.31
CA GLN A 6 4.93 -0.77 6.72
C GLN A 6 4.47 -0.09 5.43
N ILE A 7 3.86 -0.82 4.50
CA ILE A 7 3.33 -0.26 3.25
C ILE A 7 2.31 0.84 3.55
N ARG A 8 1.40 0.62 4.51
CA ARG A 8 0.41 1.62 4.92
C ARG A 8 1.04 2.86 5.54
N LYS A 9 2.07 2.68 6.37
CA LYS A 9 2.82 3.78 6.99
C LYS A 9 3.52 4.62 5.94
N TYR A 10 4.39 4.01 5.12
CA TYR A 10 5.16 4.74 4.12
C TYR A 10 4.27 5.41 3.07
N ARG A 11 3.16 4.77 2.67
CA ARG A 11 2.18 5.39 1.77
C ARG A 11 1.60 6.67 2.36
N LYS A 12 1.20 6.65 3.64
CA LYS A 12 0.63 7.81 4.33
C LYS A 12 1.68 8.91 4.55
N ASP A 13 2.88 8.53 4.97
CA ASP A 13 3.99 9.47 5.20
C ASP A 13 4.37 10.18 3.89
N ALA A 14 4.25 9.50 2.74
CA ALA A 14 4.45 10.07 1.41
C ALA A 14 3.22 10.78 0.82
N GLY A 15 2.08 10.81 1.51
CA GLY A 15 0.84 11.45 1.02
C GLY A 15 0.21 10.77 -0.21
N LEU A 16 0.55 9.50 -0.47
CA LEU A 16 0.13 8.79 -1.68
C LEU A 16 -1.25 8.14 -1.50
N THR A 17 -2.04 8.09 -2.57
CA THR A 17 -3.27 7.30 -2.63
C THR A 17 -2.96 5.81 -2.77
N GLN A 18 -3.96 4.94 -2.56
CA GLN A 18 -3.78 3.50 -2.81
C GLN A 18 -3.49 3.18 -4.28
N GLU A 19 -4.08 3.94 -5.21
CA GLU A 19 -3.84 3.78 -6.64
C GLU A 19 -2.41 4.18 -7.02
N GLN A 20 -1.92 5.30 -6.50
CA GLN A 20 -0.56 5.77 -6.76
C GLN A 20 0.50 4.77 -6.28
N ILE A 21 0.37 4.25 -5.05
CA ILE A 21 1.32 3.27 -4.53
C ILE A 21 1.22 1.92 -5.27
N ALA A 22 0.02 1.52 -5.69
CA ALA A 22 -0.18 0.29 -6.46
C ALA A 22 0.53 0.36 -7.82
N ASN A 23 0.35 1.49 -8.52
CA ASN A 23 1.06 1.77 -9.77
C ASN A 23 2.58 1.82 -9.57
N TYR A 24 3.06 2.45 -8.49
CA TYR A 24 4.49 2.55 -8.19
C TYR A 24 5.15 1.19 -7.91
N LEU A 25 4.42 0.31 -7.22
CA LEU A 25 4.89 -1.03 -6.87
C LEU A 25 4.62 -2.07 -7.98
N GLY A 26 3.95 -1.69 -9.07
CA GLY A 26 3.58 -2.60 -10.15
C GLY A 26 2.58 -3.68 -9.70
N VAL A 27 1.76 -3.38 -8.69
CA VAL A 27 0.76 -4.30 -8.14
C VAL A 27 -0.66 -3.78 -8.38
N SER A 28 -1.64 -4.65 -8.23
CA SER A 28 -3.04 -4.23 -8.30
C SER A 28 -3.47 -3.47 -7.04
N THR A 29 -4.38 -2.51 -7.17
CA THR A 29 -4.95 -1.75 -6.03
C THR A 29 -5.53 -2.63 -4.91
N PRO A 30 -6.15 -3.80 -5.19
CA PRO A 30 -6.53 -4.74 -4.15
C PRO A 30 -5.34 -5.31 -3.36
N ALA A 31 -4.15 -5.46 -3.95
CA ALA A 31 -2.99 -6.01 -3.26
C ALA A 31 -2.44 -5.09 -2.16
N VAL A 32 -2.65 -3.77 -2.29
CA VAL A 32 -2.30 -2.78 -1.25
C VAL A 32 -3.41 -2.57 -0.20
N ASN A 33 -4.56 -3.24 -0.36
CA ASN A 33 -5.73 -3.14 0.52
C ASN A 33 -6.11 -4.47 1.20
N LYS A 34 -5.97 -5.61 0.51
CA LYS A 34 -6.15 -6.97 1.04
C LYS A 34 -4.88 -7.39 1.77
N SER A 35 -4.76 -6.97 3.02
CA SER A 35 -3.77 -7.54 3.94
C SER A 35 -4.38 -7.89 5.30
N ASN A 36 -5.68 -8.15 5.30
CA ASN A 36 -6.45 -8.69 6.42
C ASN A 36 -7.60 -9.53 5.84
N GLN A 37 -7.27 -10.72 5.35
CA GLN A 37 -8.06 -11.93 5.57
C GLN A 37 -7.13 -12.93 6.25
#